data_AF-A0A1U7AED3-F1
#
_entry.id   AF-A0A1U7AED3-F1
#
_cell.length_a   1.000
_cell.length_b   1.000
_cell.length_c   1.000
_cell.angle_alpha   90.00
_cell.angle_beta   90.00
_cell.angle_gamma   90.00
#
_symmetry.space_group_name_H-M   'P 1'
#
loop_
_entity.id
_entity.type
_entity.pdbx_description
1 polymer ?
#
loop_
_entity_poly.entity_id
_entity_poly.type
_entity_poly.pdbx_seq_one_letter_code
_entity_poly.pdbx_strand_id
1 'polypeptide(L)'
;MTARDIALIGATSAHGEAIRELLDERDVPLGRLHLLASGESAGQNLPFRGSNLRVTSVDGFDFAQVGIVILAVPATVVEGLKPQLTAAGCAVLDLSGASAARSVLPRINGERLDNLSAAAWLGVPLAATQAAASVAAVLARLNTLGDASLTACLAASGAGRGGVEELARQATRIAQWPAGRGTAVRGPAGLQSARSHRCAGRGWLYCPGTSPAGRM
;
A
#
# COMPACT_ATOMS: atom_id res chain seq x y z
N MET A 1 -18.52 12.00 22.57
CA MET A 1 -17.14 11.61 22.18
C MET A 1 -16.35 12.90 22.03
N THR A 2 -15.22 13.04 22.71
CA THR A 2 -14.36 14.22 22.56
C THR A 2 -13.64 14.15 21.22
N ALA A 3 -13.85 15.16 20.38
CA ALA A 3 -13.11 15.30 19.13
C ALA A 3 -11.61 15.41 19.44
N ARG A 4 -10.78 14.60 18.76
CA ARG A 4 -9.32 14.63 18.92
C ARG A 4 -8.67 15.25 17.69
N ASP A 5 -7.57 15.95 17.91
CA ASP A 5 -6.71 16.43 16.84
C ASP A 5 -5.96 15.24 16.24
N ILE A 6 -5.89 15.22 14.91
CA ILE A 6 -5.30 14.13 14.12
C ILE A 6 -4.17 14.70 13.27
N ALA A 7 -3.00 14.05 13.28
CA ALA A 7 -1.97 14.29 12.28
C ALA A 7 -1.96 13.17 11.23
N LEU A 8 -1.98 13.55 9.96
CA LEU A 8 -1.84 12.63 8.83
C LEU A 8 -0.45 12.82 8.20
N ILE A 9 0.44 11.86 8.42
CA ILE A 9 1.79 11.85 7.84
C ILE A 9 1.76 11.11 6.51
N GLY A 10 2.28 11.74 5.46
CA GLY A 10 2.15 11.27 4.09
C GLY A 10 0.87 11.78 3.43
N ALA A 11 0.41 12.98 3.79
CA ALA A 11 -0.84 13.58 3.30
C ALA A 11 -0.90 13.75 1.77
N THR A 12 0.25 13.85 1.09
CA THR A 12 0.36 13.96 -0.38
C THR A 12 0.52 12.61 -1.09
N SER A 13 0.56 11.51 -0.35
CA SER A 13 0.58 10.16 -0.92
C SER A 13 -0.82 9.72 -1.36
N ALA A 14 -0.90 8.71 -2.24
CA ALA A 14 -2.20 8.15 -2.64
C ALA A 14 -3.04 7.63 -1.46
N HIS A 15 -2.40 7.07 -0.43
CA HIS A 15 -3.10 6.67 0.79
C HIS A 15 -3.53 7.90 1.61
N GLY A 16 -2.68 8.92 1.73
CA GLY A 16 -3.00 10.15 2.45
C GLY A 16 -4.18 10.90 1.83
N GLU A 17 -4.19 10.99 0.49
CA GLU A 17 -5.30 11.55 -0.28
C GLU A 17 -6.61 10.80 -0.01
N ALA A 18 -6.60 9.48 -0.16
CA ALA A 18 -7.77 8.65 0.11
C ALA A 18 -8.25 8.75 1.57
N ILE A 19 -7.33 8.79 2.54
CA ILE A 19 -7.70 8.93 3.96
C ILE A 19 -8.34 10.30 4.21
N ARG A 20 -7.76 11.38 3.68
CA ARG A 20 -8.32 12.74 3.80
C ARG A 20 -9.74 12.81 3.22
N GLU A 21 -9.95 12.22 2.05
CA GLU A 21 -11.26 12.15 1.40
C GLU A 21 -12.26 11.34 2.23
N LEU A 22 -11.86 10.17 2.72
CA LEU A 22 -12.72 9.34 3.57
C LEU A 22 -13.09 10.02 4.90
N LEU A 23 -12.17 10.80 5.48
CA LEU A 23 -12.45 11.57 6.70
C LEU A 23 -13.50 12.68 6.43
N ASP A 24 -13.46 13.28 5.24
CA ASP A 24 -14.41 14.32 4.80
C ASP A 24 -15.78 13.70 4.44
N GLU A 25 -15.80 12.71 3.54
CA GLU A 25 -17.00 12.02 3.06
C GLU A 25 -17.82 11.37 4.18
N ARG A 26 -17.14 10.82 5.20
CA ARG A 26 -17.80 10.17 6.34
C ARG A 26 -18.08 11.12 7.49
N ASP A 27 -17.77 12.40 7.35
CA ASP A 27 -17.88 13.43 8.38
C ASP A 27 -17.34 12.95 9.74
N VAL A 28 -16.13 12.39 9.74
CA VAL A 28 -15.56 11.79 10.96
C VAL A 28 -15.37 12.88 12.01
N PRO A 29 -15.91 12.73 13.23
CA PRO A 29 -15.78 13.75 14.27
C PRO A 29 -14.32 13.82 14.74
N LEU A 30 -13.64 14.91 14.37
CA LEU A 30 -12.27 15.22 14.73
C LEU A 30 -12.13 16.71 15.06
N GLY A 31 -11.09 17.06 15.82
CA GLY A 31 -10.77 18.44 16.15
C GLY A 31 -10.09 19.13 14.96
N ARG A 32 -8.78 19.32 15.04
CA ARG A 32 -7.95 19.79 13.91
C ARG A 32 -7.32 18.62 13.17
N LEU A 33 -7.29 18.72 11.85
CA LEU A 33 -6.54 17.81 10.98
C LEU A 33 -5.24 18.51 10.56
N HIS A 34 -4.11 17.95 10.98
CA HIS A 34 -2.78 18.41 10.61
C HIS A 34 -2.25 17.55 9.45
N LEU A 35 -2.01 18.17 8.29
CA LEU A 35 -1.49 17.48 7.11
C LEU A 35 0.03 17.60 7.08
N LEU A 36 0.73 16.47 7.16
CA LEU A 36 2.19 16.42 7.27
C LEU A 36 2.81 15.67 6.08
N ALA A 37 3.89 16.22 5.55
CA ALA A 37 4.70 15.58 4.51
C ALA A 37 6.18 15.98 4.67
N SER A 38 7.08 15.28 3.98
CA SER A 38 8.50 15.61 3.94
C SER A 38 8.88 16.37 2.67
N GLY A 39 10.01 17.07 2.71
CA GLY A 39 10.64 17.70 1.54
C GLY A 39 9.73 18.68 0.81
N GLU A 40 9.77 18.62 -0.53
CA GLU A 40 9.05 19.52 -1.44
C GLU A 40 7.51 19.39 -1.38
N SER A 41 7.00 18.36 -0.70
CA SER A 41 5.56 18.21 -0.49
C SER A 41 5.02 19.18 0.58
N ALA A 42 5.88 19.69 1.46
CA ALA A 42 5.50 20.70 2.44
C ALA A 42 5.21 22.04 1.75
N GLY A 43 4.12 22.69 2.13
CA GLY A 43 3.67 23.98 1.59
C GLY A 43 2.51 23.89 0.60
N GLN A 44 2.16 22.69 0.13
CA GLN A 44 0.96 22.47 -0.68
C GLN A 44 -0.31 22.76 0.13
N ASN A 45 -1.39 23.11 -0.57
CA ASN A 45 -2.72 23.26 0.04
C ASN A 45 -3.62 22.13 -0.47
N LEU A 46 -4.23 21.38 0.43
CA LEU A 46 -5.14 20.28 0.11
C LEU A 46 -6.55 20.59 0.62
N PRO A 47 -7.61 20.30 -0.15
CA PRO A 47 -8.97 20.58 0.26
C PRO A 47 -9.41 19.66 1.40
N PHE A 48 -10.19 20.17 2.35
CA PHE A 48 -10.82 19.41 3.41
C PHE A 48 -12.00 20.19 3.98
N ARG A 49 -13.20 19.60 4.02
CA ARG A 49 -14.42 20.20 4.56
C ARG A 49 -14.72 21.61 4.03
N GLY A 50 -14.64 21.77 2.71
CA GLY A 50 -14.89 23.05 2.02
C GLY A 50 -13.83 24.14 2.25
N SER A 51 -12.72 23.81 2.91
CA SER A 51 -11.58 24.71 3.13
C SER A 51 -10.29 24.11 2.57
N ASN A 52 -9.22 24.91 2.50
CA ASN A 52 -7.89 24.43 2.12
C ASN A 52 -6.98 24.36 3.35
N LEU A 53 -6.43 23.18 3.62
CA LEU A 53 -5.46 22.96 4.68
C LEU A 53 -4.05 22.96 4.09
N ARG A 54 -3.15 23.71 4.74
CA ARG A 54 -1.74 23.75 4.36
C ARG A 54 -1.03 22.50 4.88
N VAL A 55 -0.30 21.82 3.99
CA VAL A 55 0.62 20.74 4.33
C VAL A 55 1.86 21.35 4.97
N THR A 56 2.21 20.92 6.18
CA THR A 56 3.42 21.36 6.88
C THR A 56 4.49 20.27 6.86
N SER A 57 5.73 20.67 7.13
CA SER A 57 6.81 19.70 7.29
C SER A 57 6.51 18.79 8.48
N VAL A 58 6.81 17.49 8.33
CA VAL A 58 6.85 16.55 9.45
C VAL A 58 8.01 16.87 10.39
N ASP A 59 9.12 17.41 9.85
CA ASP A 59 10.29 17.77 10.63
C ASP A 59 9.99 18.98 11.52
N GLY A 60 10.18 18.81 12.83
CA GLY A 60 9.91 19.85 13.83
C GLY A 60 8.44 20.01 14.20
N PHE A 61 7.55 19.13 13.72
CA PHE A 61 6.16 19.11 14.17
C PHE A 61 6.07 18.62 15.63
N ASP A 62 5.35 19.36 16.47
CA ASP A 62 5.08 18.96 17.85
C ASP A 62 3.94 17.95 17.91
N PHE A 63 4.26 16.67 18.09
CA PHE A 63 3.28 15.59 18.19
C PHE A 63 2.51 15.58 19.52
N ALA A 64 2.94 16.34 20.54
CA ALA A 64 2.20 16.42 21.80
C ALA A 64 0.86 17.17 21.65
N GLN A 65 0.70 17.96 20.57
CA GLN A 65 -0.54 18.68 20.29
C GLN A 65 -1.65 17.80 19.68
N VAL A 66 -1.34 16.56 19.26
CA VAL A 66 -2.30 15.67 18.59
C VAL A 66 -2.59 14.43 19.39
N GLY A 67 -3.84 13.95 19.33
CA GLY A 67 -4.27 12.74 20.03
C GLY A 67 -4.05 11.47 19.20
N ILE A 68 -4.09 11.59 17.87
CA ILE A 68 -3.96 10.46 16.94
C ILE A 68 -3.02 10.85 15.80
N VAL A 69 -2.13 9.94 15.42
CA VAL A 69 -1.27 10.07 14.25
C VAL A 69 -1.57 8.91 13.30
N ILE A 70 -1.80 9.23 12.03
CA ILE A 70 -2.00 8.27 10.94
C ILE A 70 -0.75 8.29 10.06
N LEU A 71 -0.10 7.13 9.93
CA LEU A 71 1.12 6.96 9.13
C LEU A 71 0.77 6.35 7.78
N ALA A 72 0.68 7.18 6.75
CA ALA A 72 0.52 6.79 5.35
C ALA A 72 1.86 6.87 4.62
N VAL A 73 2.92 6.34 5.25
CA VAL A 73 4.30 6.38 4.77
C VAL A 73 4.96 4.99 4.82
N PRO A 74 6.03 4.75 4.05
CA PRO A 74 6.75 3.48 4.09
C PRO A 74 7.36 3.18 5.47
N ALA A 75 7.58 1.89 5.77
CA ALA A 75 8.11 1.43 7.05
C ALA A 75 9.46 2.07 7.42
N THR A 76 10.29 2.36 6.42
CA THR A 76 11.59 3.05 6.62
C THR A 76 11.43 4.43 7.23
N VAL A 77 10.39 5.17 6.85
CA VAL A 77 10.07 6.50 7.42
C VAL A 77 9.48 6.35 8.82
N VAL A 78 8.65 5.32 9.03
CA VAL A 78 8.06 5.02 10.33
C VAL A 78 9.12 4.80 11.41
N GLU A 79 10.18 4.05 11.12
CA GLU A 79 11.25 3.79 12.11
C GLU A 79 11.97 5.09 12.53
N GLY A 80 12.12 6.07 11.64
CA GLY A 80 12.68 7.38 11.99
C GLY A 80 11.77 8.23 12.89
N LEU A 81 10.45 8.09 12.75
CA LEU A 81 9.46 8.86 13.51
C LEU A 81 9.09 8.21 14.86
N LYS A 82 9.31 6.91 14.99
CA LYS A 82 8.91 6.10 16.14
C LYS A 82 9.36 6.65 17.50
N PRO A 83 10.62 7.14 17.68
CA PRO A 83 11.02 7.73 18.96
C PRO A 83 10.20 8.97 19.34
N GLN A 84 9.95 9.86 18.38
CA GLN A 84 9.21 11.11 18.60
C GLN A 84 7.73 10.84 18.91
N LEU A 85 7.10 9.95 18.13
CA LEU A 85 5.70 9.57 18.32
C LEU A 85 5.47 8.86 19.66
N THR A 86 6.39 7.97 20.05
CA THR A 86 6.33 7.28 21.34
C THR A 86 6.50 8.26 22.50
N ALA A 87 7.45 9.20 22.39
CA ALA A 87 7.68 10.22 23.41
C ALA A 87 6.50 11.19 23.57
N ALA A 88 5.80 11.51 22.48
CA ALA A 88 4.62 12.37 22.50
C ALA A 88 3.38 11.71 23.16
N GLY A 89 3.35 10.37 23.28
CA GLY A 89 2.24 9.67 23.93
C GLY A 89 0.93 9.68 23.13
N CYS A 90 0.98 10.00 21.84
CA CYS A 90 -0.17 9.94 20.94
C CYS A 90 -0.51 8.50 20.54
N ALA A 91 -1.78 8.24 20.16
CA ALA A 91 -2.13 6.98 19.52
C ALA A 91 -1.64 6.98 18.06
N VAL A 92 -1.14 5.85 17.59
CA VAL A 92 -0.59 5.72 16.23
C VAL A 92 -1.36 4.66 15.44
N LEU A 93 -1.81 5.02 14.24
CA LEU A 93 -2.37 4.13 13.23
C LEU A 93 -1.35 3.97 12.10
N ASP A 94 -0.74 2.80 12.00
CA ASP A 94 0.40 2.53 11.13
C ASP A 94 0.00 1.68 9.92
N LEU A 95 -0.06 2.29 8.73
CA LEU A 95 -0.41 1.62 7.47
C LEU A 95 0.81 1.08 6.72
N SER A 96 2.02 1.21 7.28
CA SER A 96 3.25 0.79 6.60
C SER A 96 3.40 -0.74 6.49
N GLY A 97 2.63 -1.49 7.28
CA GLY A 97 2.76 -2.93 7.42
C GLY A 97 3.85 -3.39 8.41
N ALA A 98 4.61 -2.47 9.01
CA ALA A 98 5.66 -2.81 9.97
C ALA A 98 5.12 -3.41 11.29
N SER A 99 3.92 -2.99 11.73
CA SER A 99 3.32 -3.40 13.01
C SER A 99 2.35 -4.59 12.88
N ALA A 100 2.83 -5.70 12.30
CA ALA A 100 2.00 -6.89 12.07
C ALA A 100 1.40 -7.49 13.38
N ALA A 101 2.16 -7.48 14.48
CA ALA A 101 1.76 -8.11 15.75
C ALA A 101 0.55 -7.42 16.44
N ARG A 102 0.37 -6.11 16.24
CA ARG A 102 -0.73 -5.31 16.80
C ARG A 102 -1.71 -4.84 15.73
N SER A 103 -1.81 -5.60 14.63
CA SER A 103 -2.73 -5.26 13.55
C SER A 103 -4.20 -5.44 13.97
N VAL A 104 -5.03 -4.44 13.63
CA VAL A 104 -6.47 -4.43 13.92
C VAL A 104 -7.28 -4.29 12.63
N LEU A 105 -8.28 -5.15 12.50
CA LEU A 105 -9.35 -5.09 11.51
C LEU A 105 -10.67 -5.03 12.29
N PRO A 106 -11.32 -3.85 12.40
CA PRO A 106 -12.44 -3.64 13.31
C PRO A 106 -13.60 -4.65 13.17
N ARG A 107 -13.83 -5.16 11.96
CA ARG A 107 -14.89 -6.16 11.69
C ARG A 107 -14.52 -7.59 12.09
N ILE A 108 -13.25 -7.87 12.35
CA ILE A 108 -12.72 -9.22 12.59
C ILE A 108 -12.23 -9.38 14.03
N ASN A 109 -11.39 -8.46 14.50
CA ASN A 109 -10.78 -8.48 15.82
C ASN A 109 -10.90 -7.12 16.53
N GLY A 110 -12.07 -6.49 16.39
CA GLY A 110 -12.37 -5.16 16.94
C GLY A 110 -12.34 -5.11 18.47
N GLU A 111 -12.58 -6.23 19.15
CA GLU A 111 -12.47 -6.37 20.61
C GLU A 111 -11.07 -6.05 21.14
N ARG A 112 -10.04 -6.09 20.28
CA ARG A 112 -8.69 -5.62 20.63
C ARG A 112 -8.63 -4.12 20.96
N LEU A 113 -9.67 -3.37 20.62
CA LEU A 113 -9.78 -1.94 20.91
C LEU A 113 -10.30 -1.64 22.33
N ASP A 114 -10.96 -2.58 23.00
CA ASP A 114 -11.74 -2.33 24.23
C ASP A 114 -10.90 -1.88 25.43
N ASN A 115 -9.60 -2.18 25.45
CA ASN A 115 -8.69 -1.85 26.57
C ASN A 115 -7.38 -1.20 26.10
N LEU A 116 -7.45 -0.37 25.06
CA LEU A 116 -6.26 0.30 24.55
C LEU A 116 -5.79 1.43 25.46
N SER A 117 -4.47 1.49 25.64
CA SER A 117 -3.81 2.69 26.16
C SER A 117 -4.08 3.89 25.25
N ALA A 118 -4.13 5.09 25.84
CA ALA A 118 -4.24 6.33 25.09
C ALA A 118 -3.08 6.52 24.08
N ALA A 119 -1.91 5.92 24.36
CA ALA A 119 -0.71 5.93 23.52
C ALA A 119 -0.54 4.62 22.71
N ALA A 120 -1.64 3.96 22.33
CA ALA A 120 -1.56 2.69 21.61
C ALA A 120 -0.99 2.85 20.20
N TRP A 121 -0.09 1.94 19.81
CA TRP A 121 0.38 1.80 18.44
C TRP A 121 -0.31 0.60 17.79
N LEU A 122 -1.14 0.87 16.78
CA LEU A 122 -1.94 -0.11 16.07
C LEU A 122 -1.45 -0.23 14.63
N GLY A 123 -1.27 -1.46 14.16
CA GLY A 123 -1.03 -1.74 12.76
C GLY A 123 -2.34 -1.76 11.97
N VAL A 124 -2.30 -1.25 10.76
CA VAL A 124 -3.32 -1.48 9.75
C VAL A 124 -2.74 -2.51 8.77
N PRO A 125 -3.26 -3.74 8.72
CA PRO A 125 -2.69 -4.78 7.86
C PRO A 125 -2.79 -4.40 6.38
N LEU A 126 -1.85 -4.89 5.57
CA LEU A 126 -1.81 -4.65 4.12
C LEU A 126 -3.08 -5.19 3.42
N ALA A 127 -3.48 -4.56 2.31
CA ALA A 127 -4.74 -4.87 1.62
C ALA A 127 -4.96 -6.36 1.32
N ALA A 128 -3.92 -7.08 0.88
CA ALA A 128 -4.00 -8.52 0.62
C ALA A 128 -4.30 -9.32 1.91
N THR A 129 -3.67 -8.94 3.03
CA THR A 129 -3.95 -9.52 4.35
C THR A 129 -5.36 -9.21 4.80
N GLN A 130 -5.88 -7.99 4.57
CA GLN A 130 -7.26 -7.65 4.92
C GLN A 130 -8.28 -8.50 4.15
N ALA A 131 -8.05 -8.69 2.84
CA ALA A 131 -8.90 -9.52 1.99
C ALA A 131 -8.89 -10.99 2.44
N ALA A 132 -7.71 -11.57 2.66
CA ALA A 132 -7.56 -12.94 3.14
C ALA A 132 -8.16 -13.13 4.54
N ALA A 133 -7.90 -12.20 5.47
CA ALA A 133 -8.42 -12.26 6.83
C ALA A 133 -9.95 -12.22 6.86
N SER A 134 -10.59 -11.44 5.98
CA SER A 134 -12.05 -11.35 5.92
C SER A 134 -12.70 -12.70 5.58
N VAL A 135 -12.10 -13.46 4.67
CA VAL A 135 -12.57 -14.82 4.33
C VAL A 135 -12.22 -15.80 5.45
N ALA A 136 -10.98 -15.77 5.94
CA ALA A 136 -10.51 -16.64 7.00
C ALA A 136 -11.33 -16.49 8.29
N ALA A 137 -11.75 -15.28 8.65
CA ALA A 137 -12.56 -15.02 9.83
C ALA A 137 -13.92 -15.72 9.77
N VAL A 138 -14.53 -15.81 8.58
CA VAL A 138 -15.79 -16.54 8.39
C VAL A 138 -15.57 -18.05 8.50
N LEU A 139 -14.55 -18.58 7.83
CA LEU A 139 -14.22 -20.01 7.86
C LEU A 139 -13.80 -20.49 9.26
N ALA A 140 -13.10 -19.65 10.01
CA ALA A 140 -12.72 -19.94 11.39
C ALA A 140 -13.94 -20.07 12.31
N ARG A 141 -14.97 -19.23 12.13
CA ARG A 141 -16.24 -19.35 12.88
C ARG A 141 -17.01 -20.62 12.58
N LEU A 142 -16.86 -21.16 11.38
CA LEU A 142 -17.44 -22.44 10.97
C LEU A 142 -16.60 -23.65 11.41
N ASN A 143 -15.41 -23.41 12.00
CA ASN A 143 -14.44 -24.43 12.39
C ASN A 143 -14.02 -25.35 11.22
N THR A 144 -13.96 -24.80 10.01
CA THR A 144 -13.61 -25.55 8.78
C THR A 144 -12.22 -25.21 8.23
N LEU A 145 -11.51 -24.29 8.88
CA LEU A 145 -10.20 -23.85 8.41
C LEU A 145 -9.11 -24.80 8.93
N GLY A 146 -8.56 -25.63 8.05
CA GLY A 146 -7.36 -26.42 8.31
C GLY A 146 -6.11 -25.67 7.82
N ASP A 147 -5.79 -25.86 6.54
CA ASP A 147 -4.68 -25.20 5.86
C ASP A 147 -5.16 -24.20 4.80
N ALA A 148 -4.38 -23.14 4.57
CA ALA A 148 -4.66 -22.15 3.54
C ALA A 148 -3.39 -21.86 2.72
N SER A 149 -3.54 -21.85 1.39
CA SER A 149 -2.52 -21.38 0.45
C SER A 149 -3.05 -20.14 -0.26
N LEU A 150 -2.24 -19.09 -0.30
CA LEU A 150 -2.61 -17.80 -0.88
C LEU A 150 -1.63 -17.41 -1.99
N THR A 151 -2.16 -17.08 -3.16
CA THR A 151 -1.43 -16.39 -4.23
C THR A 151 -2.02 -14.99 -4.38
N ALA A 152 -1.22 -13.96 -4.17
CA ALA A 152 -1.66 -12.57 -4.23
C ALA A 152 -1.22 -11.91 -5.54
N CYS A 153 -2.19 -11.55 -6.39
CA CYS A 153 -1.96 -10.73 -7.58
C CYS A 153 -2.08 -9.25 -7.20
N LEU A 154 -0.94 -8.62 -6.87
CA LEU A 154 -0.92 -7.25 -6.37
C LEU A 154 -0.99 -6.22 -7.50
N ALA A 155 -1.75 -5.14 -7.28
CA ALA A 155 -1.83 -4.02 -8.21
C ALA A 155 -0.58 -3.14 -8.13
N ALA A 156 -0.23 -2.48 -9.24
CA ALA A 156 0.90 -1.56 -9.31
C ALA A 156 0.76 -0.36 -8.36
N SER A 157 -0.47 0.00 -7.96
CA SER A 157 -0.73 1.01 -6.93
C SER A 157 -0.15 0.66 -5.56
N GLY A 158 0.16 -0.61 -5.29
CA GLY A 158 0.89 -1.01 -4.09
C GLY A 158 2.30 -0.41 -4.00
N ALA A 159 2.91 -0.08 -5.15
CA ALA A 159 4.17 0.66 -5.22
C ALA A 159 3.96 2.19 -5.26
N GLY A 160 2.76 2.67 -4.90
CA GLY A 160 2.38 4.07 -4.91
C GLY A 160 2.25 4.66 -6.32
N ARG A 161 2.27 5.99 -6.38
CA ARG A 161 2.07 6.75 -7.63
C ARG A 161 3.09 6.41 -8.71
N GLY A 162 4.36 6.24 -8.33
CA GLY A 162 5.42 5.84 -9.27
C GLY A 162 5.18 4.48 -9.91
N GLY A 163 4.61 3.51 -9.18
CA GLY A 163 4.23 2.22 -9.75
C GLY A 163 3.11 2.33 -10.78
N VAL A 164 2.10 3.15 -10.51
CA VAL A 164 0.99 3.42 -11.44
C VAL A 164 1.50 4.13 -12.70
N GLU A 165 2.32 5.18 -12.52
CA GLU A 165 2.91 5.95 -13.61
C GLU A 165 3.82 5.07 -14.48
N GLU A 166 4.64 4.21 -13.88
CA GLU A 166 5.52 3.29 -14.61
C GLU A 166 4.72 2.24 -15.40
N LEU A 167 3.68 1.65 -14.80
CA LEU A 167 2.79 0.73 -15.50
C LEU A 167 2.12 1.41 -16.69
N ALA A 168 1.56 2.61 -16.49
CA ALA A 168 0.91 3.38 -17.55
C ALA A 168 1.90 3.72 -18.68
N ARG A 169 3.12 4.12 -18.33
CA ARG A 169 4.20 4.43 -19.27
C ARG A 169 4.61 3.20 -20.09
N GLN A 170 4.73 2.03 -19.47
CA GLN A 170 5.07 0.78 -20.14
C GLN A 170 3.93 0.29 -21.04
N ALA A 171 2.68 0.31 -20.56
CA ALA A 171 1.51 -0.09 -21.31
C ALA A 171 1.32 0.77 -22.57
N THR A 172 1.48 2.09 -22.45
CA THR A 172 1.40 3.03 -23.58
C THR A 172 2.48 2.75 -24.62
N ARG A 173 3.71 2.47 -24.17
CA ARG A 173 4.83 2.11 -25.07
C ARG A 173 4.55 0.83 -25.85
N ILE A 174 3.96 -0.17 -25.20
CA ILE A 174 3.58 -1.43 -25.85
C ILE A 174 2.43 -1.20 -26.85
N ALA A 175 1.43 -0.40 -26.49
CA ALA A 175 0.30 -0.09 -27.37
C ALA A 175 0.73 0.64 -28.66
N GLN A 176 1.79 1.46 -28.56
CA GLN A 176 2.39 2.16 -29.70
C GLN A 176 3.45 1.32 -30.43
N TRP A 177 3.70 0.08 -30.01
CA TRP A 177 4.72 -0.77 -30.61
C TRP A 177 4.35 -1.12 -32.06
N PRO A 178 5.20 -0.82 -33.05
CA PRO A 178 4.91 -1.14 -34.44
C PRO A 178 4.78 -2.66 -34.61
N ALA A 179 3.60 -3.12 -35.02
CA ALA A 179 3.37 -4.53 -35.34
C ALA A 179 4.36 -4.95 -36.45
N GLY A 180 5.18 -5.96 -36.18
CA GLY A 180 6.10 -6.54 -37.18
C GLY A 180 7.59 -6.37 -36.91
N ARG A 181 8.03 -5.55 -35.94
CA ARG A 181 9.42 -5.58 -35.47
C ARG A 181 9.57 -6.59 -34.34
N GLY A 182 9.69 -7.87 -34.71
CA GLY A 182 10.10 -8.92 -33.79
C GLY A 182 11.57 -8.72 -33.44
N THR A 183 11.88 -7.91 -32.43
CA THR A 183 13.20 -7.99 -31.79
C THR A 183 13.14 -9.14 -30.80
N ALA A 184 13.87 -10.21 -31.09
CA ALA A 184 14.16 -11.23 -30.10
C ALA A 184 14.67 -10.52 -28.84
N VAL A 185 13.94 -10.66 -27.73
CA VAL A 185 14.41 -10.23 -26.41
C VAL A 185 15.67 -11.06 -26.16
N ARG A 186 16.86 -10.46 -26.32
CA ARG A 186 18.10 -11.13 -25.90
C ARG A 186 18.06 -11.17 -24.39
N GLY A 187 17.80 -12.35 -23.84
CA GLY A 187 18.04 -12.64 -22.44
C GLY A 187 19.53 -12.43 -22.10
N PRO A 188 19.87 -12.35 -20.80
CA PRO A 188 21.26 -12.27 -20.35
C PRO A 188 22.08 -13.41 -20.98
N ALA A 189 23.33 -13.12 -21.34
CA ALA A 189 24.23 -14.04 -22.02
C ALA A 189 24.33 -15.35 -21.22
N GLY A 190 23.68 -16.40 -21.71
CA GLY A 190 23.58 -17.70 -21.02
C GLY A 190 22.29 -18.47 -21.31
N LEU A 191 21.20 -17.79 -21.69
CA LEU A 191 19.97 -18.44 -22.16
C LEU A 191 19.91 -18.40 -23.69
N GLN A 192 20.10 -19.56 -24.31
CA GLN A 192 20.02 -19.75 -25.76
C GLN A 192 18.71 -19.16 -26.30
N SER A 193 18.86 -18.34 -27.34
CA SER A 193 17.75 -17.70 -28.04
C SER A 193 16.69 -18.70 -28.48
N ALA A 194 15.47 -18.57 -27.95
CA ALA A 194 14.31 -19.18 -28.56
C ALA A 194 14.09 -18.52 -29.93
N ARG A 195 14.39 -19.23 -31.02
CA ARG A 195 14.06 -18.79 -32.37
C ARG A 195 12.54 -18.86 -32.52
N SER A 196 11.91 -17.73 -32.79
CA SER A 196 10.51 -17.71 -33.22
C SER A 196 10.44 -18.20 -34.67
N HIS A 197 10.05 -19.47 -34.85
CA HIS A 197 9.61 -19.95 -36.16
C HIS A 197 8.16 -19.52 -36.39
N ARG A 198 7.91 -18.90 -37.54
CA ARG A 198 6.58 -18.54 -38.03
C ARG A 198 5.88 -19.85 -38.40
N CYS A 199 5.02 -20.38 -37.53
CA CYS A 199 4.08 -21.42 -37.95
C CYS A 199 3.08 -20.79 -38.91
N ALA A 200 3.01 -21.32 -40.13
CA ALA A 200 2.04 -20.87 -41.13
C ALA A 200 0.61 -21.10 -40.60
N GLY A 201 -0.09 -20.01 -40.29
CA GLY A 201 -1.55 -19.95 -40.38
C GLY A 201 -2.40 -20.09 -39.11
N ARG A 202 -1.86 -20.35 -37.91
CA ARG A 202 -2.66 -20.32 -36.66
C ARG A 202 -1.85 -19.70 -35.52
N GLY A 203 -2.52 -18.92 -34.67
CA GLY A 203 -1.94 -17.99 -33.68
C GLY A 203 -0.90 -18.58 -32.72
N TRP A 204 -0.23 -17.67 -32.01
CA TRP A 204 0.87 -17.94 -31.09
C TRP A 204 0.53 -19.04 -30.08
N LEU A 205 1.05 -20.25 -30.32
CA LEU A 205 1.05 -21.36 -29.37
C LEU A 205 2.49 -21.56 -28.88
N TYR A 206 2.65 -21.56 -27.56
CA TYR A 206 3.90 -21.87 -26.88
C TYR A 206 4.17 -23.38 -26.98
N CYS A 207 5.24 -23.77 -27.67
CA CYS A 207 5.75 -25.14 -27.66
C CYS A 207 6.96 -25.24 -26.72
N PRO A 208 6.90 -25.99 -25.61
CA PRO A 208 8.08 -26.27 -24.80
C PRO A 208 9.00 -27.23 -25.58
N GLY A 209 10.28 -26.86 -25.71
CA GLY A 209 11.27 -27.65 -26.44
C GLY A 209 11.56 -28.98 -25.73
N THR A 210 11.40 -30.09 -26.44
CA THR A 210 11.89 -31.40 -26.02
C THR A 210 13.42 -31.42 -26.10
N SER A 211 14.08 -31.69 -24.96
CA SER A 211 15.53 -31.99 -24.91
C SER A 211 15.83 -33.23 -25.76
N PRO A 212 16.91 -33.27 -26.56
CA PRO A 212 17.29 -34.50 -27.24
C PRO A 212 17.83 -35.47 -26.18
N ALA A 213 17.07 -36.54 -25.95
CA ALA A 213 17.58 -37.76 -25.34
C ALA A 213 18.77 -38.29 -26.14
N GLY A 214 19.74 -38.86 -25.43
CA GLY A 214 21.07 -39.19 -25.92
C GLY A 214 21.14 -40.11 -27.14
N ARG A 215 22.33 -40.12 -27.74
CA ARG A 215 22.83 -41.23 -28.54
C ARG A 215 24.23 -41.60 -28.04
N MET A 216 24.43 -42.91 -28.06
CA MET A 216 25.64 -43.68 -27.72
C MET A 216 26.89 -43.15 -28.42
#